data_AF-A0A958THB1-F1
#
_entry.id   AF-A0A958THB1-F1
#
_cell.length_a   1.000
_cell.length_b   1.000
_cell.length_c   1.000
_cell.angle_alpha   90.00
_cell.angle_beta   90.00
_cell.angle_gamma   90.00
#
_symmetry.space_group_name_H-M   'P 1'
#
loop_
_entity.id
_entity.type
_entity.pdbx_description
1 polymer ?
#
loop_
_entity_poly.entity_id
_entity_poly.type
_entity_poly.pdbx_seq_one_letter_code
_entity_poly.pdbx_strand_id
1 'polypeptide(L)'
;GGNVLKAFYDTIPIALFFLLPLFALILKLLYYKKGAYANHLVFSFYFFSYLFTVFSILVICDLIWKNFPGWIMLLVTLSNFFYLFLGVKRFYQQGWFLSFLKTSLTTFIFISLIIPSAAIIMGFFAFLYY
;
A
#
# COMPACT_ATOMS: atom_id res chain seq x y z
N GLY A 1 21.16 -9.01 16.10
CA GLY A 1 19.68 -9.15 15.99
C GLY A 1 18.94 -7.84 16.24
N GLY A 2 18.96 -7.31 17.47
CA GLY A 2 18.10 -6.18 17.87
C GLY A 2 18.34 -4.84 17.15
N ASN A 3 19.59 -4.50 16.78
CA ASN A 3 19.88 -3.23 16.07
C ASN A 3 19.31 -3.20 14.64
N VAL A 4 19.31 -4.34 13.93
CA VAL A 4 18.77 -4.42 12.55
C VAL A 4 17.25 -4.30 12.56
N LEU A 5 16.58 -4.98 13.50
CA LEU A 5 15.12 -4.89 13.66
C LEU A 5 14.69 -3.46 14.02
N LYS A 6 15.42 -2.80 14.93
CA LYS A 6 15.12 -1.42 15.31
C LYS A 6 15.31 -0.46 14.13
N ALA A 7 16.44 -0.55 13.42
CA ALA A 7 16.67 0.23 12.21
C ALA A 7 15.58 0.01 11.16
N PHE A 8 15.11 -1.23 10.98
CA PHE A 8 14.00 -1.53 10.08
C PHE A 8 12.72 -0.81 10.48
N TYR A 9 12.30 -0.89 11.75
CA TYR A 9 11.12 -0.18 12.25
C TYR A 9 11.24 1.34 12.09
N ASP A 10 12.41 1.91 12.36
CA ASP A 10 12.66 3.35 12.22
C ASP A 10 12.60 3.82 10.74
N THR A 11 12.82 2.92 9.79
CA THR A 11 12.78 3.23 8.35
C THR A 11 11.37 3.11 7.74
N ILE A 12 10.43 2.42 8.40
CA ILE A 12 9.06 2.23 7.90
C ILE A 12 8.36 3.57 7.59
N PRO A 13 8.30 4.57 8.49
CA PRO A 13 7.63 5.85 8.21
C PRO A 13 8.23 6.59 7.02
N ILE A 14 9.56 6.54 6.86
CA ILE A 14 10.26 7.18 5.75
C ILE A 14 9.91 6.46 4.44
N ALA A 15 9.98 5.13 4.43
CA ALA A 15 9.63 4.33 3.26
C ALA A 15 8.18 4.61 2.81
N LEU A 16 7.25 4.68 3.76
CA LEU A 16 5.84 4.99 3.48
C LEU A 16 5.66 6.34 2.76
N PHE A 17 6.49 7.33 3.07
CA PHE A 17 6.46 8.61 2.38
C PHE A 17 6.91 8.49 0.91
N PHE A 18 7.87 7.62 0.60
CA PHE A 18 8.30 7.31 -0.77
C PHE A 18 7.34 6.38 -1.52
N LEU A 19 6.58 5.53 -0.81
CA LEU A 19 5.55 4.67 -1.42
C LEU A 19 4.44 5.50 -2.09
N LEU A 20 4.09 6.66 -1.51
CA LEU A 20 3.07 7.57 -2.04
C LEU A 20 3.37 8.04 -3.49
N PRO A 21 4.51 8.70 -3.78
CA PRO A 21 4.84 9.12 -5.13
C PRO A 21 5.07 7.92 -6.06
N LEU A 22 5.61 6.81 -5.57
CA LEU A 22 5.76 5.59 -6.37
C LEU A 22 4.40 5.07 -6.85
N PHE A 23 3.41 4.97 -5.95
CA PHE A 23 2.06 4.53 -6.30
C PHE A 23 1.37 5.49 -7.27
N ALA A 24 1.53 6.80 -7.03
CA ALA A 24 1.02 7.83 -7.93
C ALA A 24 1.65 7.76 -9.33
N LEU A 25 2.94 7.40 -9.41
CA LEU A 25 3.66 7.22 -10.67
C LEU A 25 3.11 6.02 -11.44
N ILE A 26 2.88 4.88 -10.78
CA ILE A 26 2.25 3.70 -11.40
C ILE A 26 0.88 4.08 -11.96
N LEU A 27 0.06 4.79 -11.18
CA LEU A 27 -1.23 5.29 -11.65
C LEU A 27 -1.08 6.25 -12.83
N LYS A 28 -0.12 7.17 -12.79
CA LYS A 28 0.14 8.09 -13.90
C LYS A 28 0.58 7.34 -15.17
N LEU A 29 1.34 6.26 -15.04
CA LEU A 29 1.77 5.42 -16.17
C LEU A 29 0.57 4.70 -16.80
N LEU A 30 -0.31 4.12 -15.98
CA LEU A 30 -1.53 3.43 -16.44
C LEU A 30 -2.63 4.38 -16.93
N TYR A 31 -2.65 5.61 -16.44
CA TYR A 31 -3.65 6.64 -16.71
C TYR A 31 -3.04 7.93 -17.26
N TYR A 32 -2.07 7.79 -18.17
CA TYR A 32 -1.28 8.91 -18.70
C TYR A 32 -2.14 10.11 -19.19
N LYS A 33 -3.29 9.82 -19.81
CA LYS A 33 -4.21 10.82 -20.39
C LYS A 33 -5.18 11.48 -19.40
N LYS A 34 -5.18 11.13 -18.11
CA LYS A 34 -6.25 11.50 -17.16
C LYS A 34 -5.91 12.59 -16.15
N GLY A 35 -4.89 13.41 -16.40
CA GLY A 35 -4.61 14.61 -15.62
C GLY A 35 -3.14 14.78 -15.22
N ALA A 36 -2.86 15.82 -14.43
CA ALA A 36 -1.52 16.08 -13.90
C ALA A 36 -1.13 15.04 -12.84
N TYR A 37 0.19 14.80 -12.68
CA TYR A 37 0.73 13.89 -11.67
C TYR A 37 0.19 14.20 -10.25
N ALA A 38 0.02 15.48 -9.92
CA ALA A 38 -0.54 15.94 -8.65
C ALA A 38 -1.92 15.32 -8.34
N ASN A 39 -2.79 15.15 -9.35
CA ASN A 39 -4.11 14.56 -9.14
C ASN A 39 -4.00 13.08 -8.72
N HIS A 40 -3.07 12.34 -9.33
CA HIS A 40 -2.78 10.95 -8.97
C HIS A 40 -2.12 10.86 -7.60
N LEU A 41 -1.26 11.82 -7.25
CA LEU A 41 -0.59 11.91 -5.95
C LEU A 41 -1.61 12.13 -4.83
N VAL A 42 -2.54 13.07 -5.00
CA VAL A 42 -3.61 13.35 -4.03
C VAL A 42 -4.51 12.13 -3.84
N PHE A 43 -4.91 11.45 -4.93
CA PHE A 43 -5.66 10.20 -4.85
C PHE A 43 -4.90 9.13 -4.05
N SER A 44 -3.62 8.97 -4.33
CA SER A 44 -2.74 8.03 -3.62
C SER A 44 -2.68 8.38 -2.14
N PHE A 45 -2.52 9.65 -1.80
CA PHE A 45 -2.50 10.13 -0.41
C PHE A 45 -3.80 9.75 0.35
N TYR A 46 -4.97 9.98 -0.25
CA TYR A 46 -6.24 9.57 0.37
C TYR A 46 -6.34 8.06 0.56
N PHE A 47 -5.90 7.26 -0.43
CA PHE A 47 -5.91 5.81 -0.33
C PHE A 47 -5.00 5.29 0.80
N PHE A 48 -3.79 5.82 0.92
CA PHE A 48 -2.87 5.44 2.00
C PHE A 48 -3.35 5.91 3.37
N SER A 49 -3.94 7.10 3.47
CA SER A 49 -4.57 7.57 4.72
C SER A 49 -5.67 6.62 5.19
N TYR A 50 -6.51 6.13 4.26
CA TYR A 50 -7.48 5.09 4.54
C TYR A 50 -6.82 3.78 5.01
N LEU A 51 -5.80 3.27 4.31
CA LEU A 51 -5.07 2.06 4.71
C LEU A 51 -4.48 2.18 6.12
N PHE A 52 -3.84 3.31 6.42
CA PHE A 52 -3.29 3.56 7.75
C PHE A 52 -4.35 3.57 8.83
N THR A 53 -5.50 4.19 8.57
CA THR A 53 -6.61 4.23 9.51
C THR A 53 -7.13 2.81 9.79
N VAL A 54 -7.37 2.03 8.73
CA VAL A 54 -7.87 0.64 8.85
C VAL A 54 -6.86 -0.25 9.58
N PHE A 55 -5.58 -0.20 9.19
CA PHE A 55 -4.55 -1.01 9.85
C PHE A 55 -4.34 -0.59 11.31
N SER A 56 -4.39 0.71 11.62
CA SER A 56 -4.28 1.19 13.00
C SER A 56 -5.42 0.66 13.86
N ILE A 57 -6.65 0.68 13.35
CA ILE A 57 -7.82 0.10 14.04
C ILE A 57 -7.63 -1.41 14.24
N LEU A 58 -7.17 -2.14 13.22
CA LEU A 58 -6.93 -3.58 13.35
C LEU A 58 -5.88 -3.91 14.42
N VAL A 59 -4.78 -3.16 14.47
CA VAL A 59 -3.75 -3.33 15.50
C VAL A 59 -4.32 -3.04 16.89
N ILE A 60 -5.09 -1.96 17.05
CA ILE A 60 -5.74 -1.65 18.33
C ILE A 60 -6.71 -2.76 18.75
N CYS A 61 -7.51 -3.29 17.83
CA CYS A 61 -8.43 -4.40 18.12
C CYS A 61 -7.69 -5.66 18.57
N ASP A 62 -6.58 -6.01 17.92
CA ASP A 62 -5.75 -7.16 18.26
C ASP A 62 -5.07 -7.00 19.64
N LEU A 63 -4.65 -5.77 19.98
CA LEU A 63 -4.06 -5.47 21.28
C LEU A 63 -5.06 -5.53 22.44
N ILE A 64 -6.32 -5.10 22.22
CA ILE A 64 -7.37 -5.09 23.26
C ILE A 64 -7.99 -6.48 23.43
N TRP A 65 -8.31 -7.17 22.33
CA TRP A 65 -8.94 -8.48 22.35
C TRP A 65 -7.93 -9.59 22.07
N LYS A 66 -7.52 -10.28 23.13
CA LYS A 66 -6.72 -11.50 23.03
C LYS A 66 -7.50 -12.56 22.24
N ASN A 67 -7.01 -12.94 21.06
CA ASN A 67 -7.66 -13.79 20.04
C ASN A 67 -8.73 -13.08 19.18
N PHE A 68 -8.43 -11.88 18.69
CA PHE A 68 -9.28 -11.25 17.67
C PHE A 68 -9.50 -12.20 16.47
N PRO A 69 -10.73 -12.34 15.94
CA PRO A 69 -11.01 -13.36 14.93
C PRO A 69 -10.28 -13.09 13.61
N GLY A 70 -9.39 -14.01 13.22
CA GLY A 70 -8.58 -13.86 11.99
C GLY A 70 -9.41 -13.75 10.70
N TRP A 71 -10.63 -14.31 10.66
CA TRP A 71 -11.53 -14.15 9.52
C TRP A 71 -12.00 -12.70 9.35
N ILE A 72 -12.18 -11.94 10.44
CA ILE A 72 -12.51 -10.51 10.38
C ILE A 72 -11.32 -9.74 9.83
N MET A 73 -10.10 -10.04 10.30
CA MET A 73 -8.88 -9.41 9.75
C MET A 73 -8.77 -9.66 8.25
N LEU A 74 -9.05 -10.89 7.80
CA LEU A 74 -9.03 -11.26 6.39
C LEU A 74 -10.10 -10.47 5.60
N LEU A 75 -11.35 -10.40 6.08
CA LEU A 75 -12.41 -9.64 5.43
C LEU A 75 -12.09 -8.14 5.32
N VAL A 76 -11.58 -7.54 6.40
CA VAL A 76 -11.15 -6.13 6.40
C VAL A 76 -9.98 -5.93 5.43
N THR A 77 -9.02 -6.85 5.42
CA THR A 77 -7.89 -6.79 4.47
C THR A 77 -8.35 -6.89 3.02
N LEU A 78 -9.31 -7.78 2.72
CA LEU A 78 -9.93 -7.85 1.39
C LEU A 78 -10.68 -6.57 1.03
N SER A 79 -11.34 -5.93 2.00
CA SER A 79 -12.08 -4.67 1.78
C SER A 79 -11.20 -3.54 1.25
N ASN A 80 -9.90 -3.53 1.59
CA ASN A 80 -8.94 -2.55 1.07
C ASN A 80 -8.82 -2.58 -0.46
N PHE A 81 -8.82 -3.78 -1.04
CA PHE A 81 -8.78 -3.95 -2.49
C PHE A 81 -10.07 -3.42 -3.14
N PHE A 82 -11.23 -3.71 -2.53
CA PHE A 82 -12.51 -3.19 -3.00
C PHE A 82 -12.57 -1.66 -2.92
N TYR A 83 -12.05 -1.06 -1.84
CA TYR A 83 -11.96 0.39 -1.71
C TYR A 83 -11.12 1.00 -2.83
N LEU A 84 -9.95 0.42 -3.12
CA LEU A 84 -9.11 0.89 -4.23
C LEU A 84 -9.84 0.81 -5.57
N PHE A 85 -10.50 -0.32 -5.85
CA PHE A 85 -11.27 -0.53 -7.07
C PHE A 85 -12.38 0.51 -7.25
N LEU A 86 -13.16 0.76 -6.20
CA LEU A 86 -14.21 1.77 -6.21
C LEU A 86 -13.64 3.19 -6.35
N GLY A 87 -12.53 3.47 -5.67
CA GLY A 87 -11.82 4.74 -5.75
C GLY A 87 -11.34 5.04 -7.17
N VAL A 88 -10.66 4.09 -7.80
CA VAL A 88 -10.18 4.18 -9.19
C VAL A 88 -11.36 4.37 -10.15
N LYS A 89 -12.43 3.57 -10.00
CA LYS A 89 -13.63 3.70 -10.84
C LYS A 89 -14.21 5.11 -10.75
N ARG A 90 -14.41 5.63 -9.53
CA ARG A 90 -15.01 6.95 -9.29
C ARG A 90 -14.12 8.10 -9.76
N PHE A 91 -12.81 7.99 -9.53
CA PHE A 91 -11.84 9.03 -9.85
C PHE A 91 -11.59 9.15 -11.36
N TYR A 92 -11.42 8.03 -12.07
CA TYR A 92 -11.11 8.04 -13.51
C TYR A 92 -12.33 7.94 -14.43
N GLN A 93 -13.52 7.71 -13.86
CA GLN A 93 -14.81 7.53 -14.56
C GLN A 93 -14.71 6.52 -15.73
N GLN A 94 -14.15 5.33 -15.46
CA GLN A 94 -14.02 4.26 -16.45
C GLN A 94 -15.07 3.16 -16.24
N GLY A 95 -15.29 2.34 -17.28
CA GLY A 95 -16.14 1.15 -17.18
C GLY A 95 -15.66 0.17 -16.11
N TRP A 96 -16.58 -0.64 -15.58
CA TRP A 96 -16.31 -1.57 -14.48
C TRP A 96 -15.19 -2.57 -14.81
N PHE A 97 -15.19 -3.15 -16.01
CA PHE A 97 -14.17 -4.12 -16.44
C PHE A 97 -12.77 -3.49 -16.54
N LEU A 98 -12.64 -2.32 -17.19
CA LEU A 98 -11.35 -1.63 -17.30
C LEU A 98 -10.83 -1.19 -15.93
N SER A 99 -11.72 -0.71 -15.05
CA SER A 99 -11.34 -0.31 -13.69
C SER A 99 -10.83 -1.51 -12.89
N PHE A 100 -11.41 -2.69 -13.08
CA PHE A 100 -11.01 -3.90 -12.35
C PHE A 100 -9.63 -4.37 -12.81
N LEU A 101 -9.44 -4.45 -14.13
CA LEU A 101 -8.17 -4.87 -14.72
C LEU A 101 -7.04 -3.91 -14.35
N LYS A 102 -7.27 -2.59 -14.46
CA LYS A 102 -6.26 -1.60 -14.10
C LYS A 102 -5.99 -1.51 -12.60
N THR A 103 -7.00 -1.69 -11.75
CA THR A 103 -6.79 -1.76 -10.31
C THR A 103 -5.94 -2.97 -9.96
N SER A 104 -6.29 -4.14 -10.51
CA SER A 104 -5.52 -5.38 -10.32
C SER A 104 -4.08 -5.21 -10.80
N LEU A 105 -3.88 -4.60 -11.97
CA LEU A 105 -2.55 -4.32 -12.52
C LEU A 105 -1.76 -3.34 -11.66
N THR A 106 -2.41 -2.28 -11.16
CA THR A 106 -1.78 -1.31 -10.25
C THR A 106 -1.30 -2.01 -8.98
N THR A 107 -2.18 -2.79 -8.33
CA THR A 107 -1.86 -3.54 -7.12
C THR A 107 -0.75 -4.56 -7.36
N PHE A 108 -0.80 -5.27 -8.48
CA PHE A 108 0.22 -6.25 -8.84
C PHE A 108 1.60 -5.62 -9.05
N ILE A 109 1.69 -4.56 -9.86
CA ILE A 109 2.95 -3.83 -10.09
C ILE A 109 3.48 -3.28 -8.76
N PHE A 110 2.60 -2.72 -7.94
CA PHE A 110 2.97 -2.13 -6.67
C PHE A 110 3.58 -3.16 -5.70
N ILE A 111 2.90 -4.29 -5.49
CA ILE A 111 3.38 -5.38 -4.62
C ILE A 111 4.68 -5.99 -5.17
N SER A 112 4.74 -6.20 -6.49
CA SER A 112 5.93 -6.77 -7.15
C SER A 112 7.16 -5.87 -7.04
N LEU A 113 7.00 -4.55 -6.85
CA LEU A 113 8.12 -3.64 -6.62
C LEU A 113 8.52 -3.60 -5.14
N ILE A 114 7.54 -3.65 -4.23
CA ILE A 114 7.78 -3.47 -2.79
C ILE A 114 8.39 -4.69 -2.13
N ILE A 115 7.89 -5.90 -2.42
CA ILE A 115 8.40 -7.11 -1.76
C ILE A 115 9.89 -7.33 -2.06
N PRO A 116 10.37 -7.26 -3.32
CA PRO A 116 11.79 -7.45 -3.61
C PRO A 116 12.65 -6.32 -3.07
N SER A 117 12.19 -5.06 -3.14
CA SER A 117 12.95 -3.93 -2.61
C SER A 117 13.13 -4.03 -1.10
N ALA A 118 12.08 -4.43 -0.35
CA ALA A 118 12.19 -4.70 1.08
C ALA A 118 13.16 -5.85 1.37
N ALA A 119 13.12 -6.94 0.59
CA ALA A 119 14.02 -8.07 0.74
C ALA A 119 15.49 -7.70 0.47
N ILE A 120 15.76 -6.90 -0.57
CA ILE A 120 17.10 -6.40 -0.90
C ILE A 120 17.65 -5.52 0.23
N ILE A 121 16.84 -4.59 0.73
CA ILE A 121 17.24 -3.71 1.84
C ILE A 121 17.58 -4.54 3.08
N MET A 122 16.73 -5.51 3.45
CA MET A 122 16.99 -6.40 4.58
C MET A 122 18.27 -7.23 4.37
N GLY A 123 18.50 -7.77 3.17
CA GLY A 123 19.70 -8.52 2.84
C GLY A 123 20.97 -7.68 2.94
N PHE A 124 20.93 -6.43 2.46
CA PHE A 124 22.04 -5.50 2.54
C PHE A 124 22.39 -5.14 4.00
N PHE A 125 21.39 -4.84 4.82
CA PHE A 125 21.61 -4.61 6.25
C PHE A 125 22.15 -5.87 6.94
N ALA A 126 21.61 -7.05 6.65
CA ALA A 126 22.12 -8.29 7.21
C ALA A 126 23.60 -8.52 6.88
N PHE A 127 24.02 -8.20 5.65
CA PHE A 127 25.42 -8.27 5.23
C PHE A 127 26.33 -7.25 5.94
N LEU A 128 25.87 -6.01 6.13
CA LEU A 128 26.67 -4.97 6.82
C LEU A 128 26.86 -5.21 8.32
N TYR A 129 25.96 -5.97 8.95
CA TYR A 129 26.01 -6.29 10.38
C TYR A 129 26.65 -7.65 10.70
N TYR A 130 27.09 -8.40 9.68
CA TYR A 130 27.93 -9.60 9.79
C TYR A 130 29.38 -9.23 9.50
#